data_AF-A0A7M3SDZ8-F1
#
_entry.id   AF-A0A7M3SDZ8-F1
#
_cell.length_a   1.000
_cell.length_b   1.000
_cell.length_c   1.000
_cell.angle_alpha   90.00
_cell.angle_beta   90.00
_cell.angle_gamma   90.00
#
_symmetry.space_group_name_H-M   'P 1'
#
loop_
_entity.id
_entity.type
_entity.pdbx_description
1 polymer ?
#
loop_
_entity_poly.entity_id
_entity_poly.type
_entity_poly.pdbx_seq_one_letter_code
_entity_poly.pdbx_strand_id
1 'polypeptide(L)'
;MNTNAGLAMVLVSLLMVSPVSAHEPKEYTIILKEDGITPNGVSPGILVSSDSLFFYNVDGRENATHRILVDVEGDDVFDGVDDIATPWLSSACELNETRQKVDPSCEVTYLLLLDPSNGLLPSNISMMHQIDFNGTTEERSFVVSFSEDSHSSDQVLPIGAVEEVQSQPTDQTPLRFALVASIAGIFVLLPMLLSSKP
;
A
#
# COMPACT_ATOMS: atom_id res chain seq x y z
N MET A 1 -27.51 -2.36 39.34
CA MET A 1 -27.49 -2.24 37.87
C MET A 1 -27.66 -3.64 37.32
N ASN A 2 -28.72 -3.91 36.56
CA ASN A 2 -29.05 -5.27 36.12
C ASN A 2 -27.97 -5.72 35.11
N THR A 3 -27.27 -6.82 35.38
CA THR A 3 -26.16 -7.33 34.54
C THR A 3 -26.57 -7.50 33.08
N ASN A 4 -27.83 -7.87 32.85
CA ASN A 4 -28.42 -8.00 31.52
C ASN A 4 -28.57 -6.65 30.78
N ALA A 5 -28.81 -5.55 31.50
CA ALA A 5 -28.89 -4.22 30.89
C ALA A 5 -27.49 -3.68 30.51
N GLY A 6 -26.46 -4.00 31.30
CA GLY A 6 -25.07 -3.70 30.96
C GLY A 6 -24.59 -4.48 29.74
N LEU A 7 -24.88 -5.78 29.69
CA LEU A 7 -24.54 -6.63 28.55
C LEU A 7 -25.25 -6.18 27.27
N ALA A 8 -26.54 -5.82 27.35
CA ALA A 8 -27.30 -5.30 26.23
C ALA A 8 -26.74 -3.98 25.70
N MET A 9 -26.33 -3.06 26.59
CA MET A 9 -25.75 -1.78 26.18
C MET A 9 -24.39 -1.98 25.47
N VAL A 10 -23.55 -2.90 25.96
CA VAL A 10 -22.28 -3.25 25.31
C VAL A 10 -22.52 -3.87 23.93
N LEU A 11 -23.48 -4.78 23.81
CA LEU A 11 -23.80 -5.44 22.54
C LEU A 11 -24.33 -4.44 21.50
N VAL A 12 -25.16 -3.48 21.92
CA VAL A 12 -25.64 -2.39 21.07
C VAL A 12 -24.50 -1.47 20.63
N SER A 13 -23.54 -1.15 21.51
CA SER A 13 -22.37 -0.36 21.15
C SER A 13 -21.46 -1.04 20.14
N LEU A 14 -21.31 -2.37 20.19
CA LEU A 14 -20.54 -3.12 19.19
C LEU A 14 -21.20 -3.12 17.80
N LEU A 15 -22.52 -2.97 17.73
CA LEU A 15 -23.26 -2.87 16.46
C LEU A 15 -23.14 -1.48 15.80
N MET A 16 -22.58 -0.50 16.50
CA MET A 16 -22.36 0.86 15.98
C MET A 16 -20.95 1.05 15.37
N VAL A 17 -20.14 0.00 15.26
CA VAL A 17 -18.85 0.07 14.57
C VAL A 17 -19.10 0.06 13.07
N SER A 18 -18.89 1.20 12.41
CA SER A 18 -18.96 1.30 10.96
C SER A 18 -17.89 0.41 10.31
N PRO A 19 -18.21 -0.31 9.23
CA PRO A 19 -17.16 -0.97 8.45
C PRO A 19 -16.25 0.10 7.86
N VAL A 20 -14.96 0.07 8.24
CA VAL A 20 -13.93 0.82 7.54
C VAL A 20 -13.55 -0.01 6.32
N SER A 21 -13.82 0.52 5.13
CA SER A 21 -13.34 -0.08 3.88
C SER A 21 -11.99 0.56 3.57
N ALA A 22 -10.91 -0.15 3.87
CA ALA A 22 -9.58 0.22 3.38
C ALA A 22 -9.40 -0.33 1.95
N HIS A 23 -8.63 0.38 1.14
CA HIS A 23 -8.23 -0.09 -0.18
C HIS A 23 -7.31 -1.28 0.00
N GLU A 24 -7.59 -2.38 -0.71
CA GLU A 24 -6.70 -3.53 -0.77
C GLU A 24 -5.66 -3.28 -1.87
N PRO A 25 -4.34 -3.28 -1.57
CA PRO A 25 -3.29 -3.11 -2.56
C PRO A 25 -3.42 -4.08 -3.74
N LYS A 26 -3.23 -3.59 -4.96
CA LYS A 26 -3.35 -4.38 -6.19
C LYS A 26 -2.08 -4.29 -7.02
N GLU A 27 -1.88 -5.33 -7.83
CA GLU A 27 -0.85 -5.36 -8.86
C GLU A 27 -1.50 -5.14 -10.24
N TYR A 28 -1.09 -4.08 -10.92
CA TYR A 28 -1.57 -3.74 -12.24
C TYR A 28 -0.56 -4.19 -13.30
N THR A 29 -0.93 -5.20 -14.07
CA THR A 29 -0.03 -5.80 -15.07
C THR A 29 0.15 -4.91 -16.30
N ILE A 30 1.40 -4.67 -16.66
CA ILE A 30 1.82 -4.06 -17.93
C ILE A 30 2.67 -5.08 -18.68
N ILE A 31 2.17 -5.53 -19.82
CA ILE A 31 2.82 -6.53 -20.67
C ILE A 31 3.76 -5.82 -21.64
N LEU A 32 5.04 -6.23 -21.67
CA LEU A 32 6.05 -5.71 -22.57
C LEU A 32 6.15 -6.65 -23.79
N LYS A 33 5.88 -6.11 -24.98
CA LYS A 33 5.87 -6.84 -26.25
C LYS A 33 6.80 -6.16 -27.26
N GLU A 34 7.04 -6.85 -28.37
CA GLU A 34 7.80 -6.35 -29.51
C GLU A 34 7.31 -4.98 -30.01
N ASP A 35 5.99 -4.79 -30.09
CA ASP A 35 5.37 -3.58 -30.62
C ASP A 35 5.17 -2.46 -29.56
N GLY A 36 5.64 -2.68 -28.33
CA GLY A 36 5.49 -1.78 -27.19
C GLY A 36 4.74 -2.42 -26.03
N ILE A 37 4.13 -1.60 -25.19
CA ILE A 37 3.46 -2.06 -23.96
C ILE A 37 1.95 -2.25 -24.13
N THR A 38 1.35 -3.06 -23.26
CA THR A 38 -0.11 -3.17 -23.12
C THR A 38 -0.51 -3.33 -21.66
N PRO A 39 -1.37 -2.45 -21.12
CA PRO A 39 -1.90 -1.24 -21.76
C PRO A 39 -0.81 -0.18 -21.97
N ASN A 40 -1.07 0.80 -22.85
CA ASN A 40 -0.20 1.96 -23.03
C ASN A 40 -0.56 3.03 -21.99
N GLY A 41 0.10 2.94 -20.84
CA GLY A 41 -0.19 3.79 -19.71
C GLY A 41 -1.43 3.39 -18.91
N VAL A 42 -1.68 4.14 -17.85
CA VAL A 42 -2.80 3.91 -16.93
C VAL A 42 -3.48 5.23 -16.64
N SER A 43 -4.79 5.29 -16.87
CA SER A 43 -5.58 6.50 -16.66
C SER A 43 -5.88 6.75 -15.18
N PRO A 44 -6.14 8.02 -14.77
CA PRO A 44 -6.52 8.35 -13.40
C PRO A 44 -7.73 7.56 -12.90
N GLY A 45 -7.75 7.26 -11.60
CA GLY A 45 -8.84 6.53 -10.93
C GLY A 45 -8.75 5.01 -11.02
N ILE A 46 -7.72 4.46 -11.67
CA ILE A 46 -7.44 3.02 -11.70
C ILE A 46 -6.53 2.62 -10.53
N LEU A 47 -5.48 3.40 -10.29
CA LEU A 47 -4.45 3.14 -9.28
C LEU A 47 -4.50 4.18 -8.18
N VAL A 48 -4.19 3.75 -6.96
CA VAL A 48 -3.99 4.60 -5.80
C VAL A 48 -2.64 4.31 -5.14
N SER A 49 -2.21 5.16 -4.20
CA SER A 49 -1.03 4.88 -3.38
C SER A 49 -1.10 3.48 -2.77
N SER A 50 0.04 2.79 -2.68
CA SER A 50 0.19 1.38 -2.27
C SER A 50 -0.16 0.31 -3.32
N ASP A 51 -0.74 0.70 -4.48
CA ASP A 51 -0.76 -0.19 -5.64
C ASP A 51 0.64 -0.39 -6.22
N SER A 52 0.78 -1.41 -7.06
CA SER A 52 2.03 -1.69 -7.76
C SER A 52 1.81 -1.89 -9.25
N LEU A 53 2.80 -1.52 -10.06
CA LEU A 53 2.88 -1.90 -11.46
C LEU A 53 3.66 -3.19 -11.60
N PHE A 54 3.09 -4.18 -12.28
CA PHE A 54 3.73 -5.47 -12.55
C PHE A 54 4.11 -5.54 -14.03
N PHE A 55 5.39 -5.26 -14.31
CA PHE A 55 5.93 -5.34 -15.66
C PHE A 55 6.31 -6.79 -15.98
N TYR A 56 5.88 -7.29 -17.14
CA TYR A 56 6.17 -8.66 -17.57
C TYR A 56 6.58 -8.69 -19.05
N ASN A 57 7.81 -9.11 -19.32
CA ASN A 57 8.29 -9.30 -20.69
C ASN A 57 7.75 -10.61 -21.30
N VAL A 58 7.02 -10.49 -22.41
CA VAL A 58 6.51 -11.63 -23.20
C VAL A 58 7.02 -11.62 -24.64
N ASP A 59 8.02 -10.80 -24.96
CA ASP A 59 8.64 -10.72 -26.28
C ASP A 59 9.40 -12.01 -26.60
N GLY A 60 8.86 -12.79 -27.54
CA GLY A 60 9.41 -14.08 -27.93
C GLY A 60 10.67 -14.01 -28.81
N ARG A 61 11.13 -12.80 -29.17
CA ARG A 61 12.33 -12.64 -30.00
C ARG A 61 13.60 -12.95 -29.18
N GLU A 62 14.51 -13.68 -29.81
CA GLU A 62 15.79 -14.04 -29.18
C GLU A 62 16.62 -12.77 -28.90
N ASN A 63 17.18 -12.67 -27.69
CA ASN A 63 17.95 -11.52 -27.21
C ASN A 63 17.18 -10.18 -27.18
N ALA A 64 15.84 -10.19 -27.23
CA ALA A 64 15.05 -9.00 -26.94
C ALA A 64 14.95 -8.79 -25.42
N THR A 65 15.36 -7.62 -24.95
CA THR A 65 15.23 -7.24 -23.53
C THR A 65 14.55 -5.89 -23.40
N HIS A 66 13.81 -5.72 -22.31
CA HIS A 66 12.94 -4.55 -22.11
C HIS A 66 13.27 -3.90 -20.77
N ARG A 67 13.27 -2.58 -20.70
CA ARG A 67 13.48 -1.82 -19.46
C ARG A 67 12.47 -0.69 -19.37
N ILE A 68 12.05 -0.37 -18.15
CA ILE A 68 11.24 0.81 -17.86
C ILE A 68 12.10 1.82 -17.10
N LEU A 69 12.08 3.07 -17.57
CA LEU A 69 12.60 4.22 -16.84
C LEU A 69 11.43 5.03 -16.33
N VAL A 70 11.56 5.57 -15.12
CA VAL A 70 10.55 6.37 -14.44
C VAL A 70 11.17 7.71 -14.09
N ASP A 71 10.59 8.77 -14.64
CA ASP A 71 10.91 10.15 -14.31
C ASP A 71 10.14 10.52 -13.04
N VAL A 72 10.86 10.49 -11.91
CA VAL A 72 10.26 10.65 -10.58
C VAL A 72 10.00 12.11 -10.27
N GLU A 73 10.85 13.01 -10.78
CA GLU A 73 10.79 14.46 -10.57
C GLU A 73 9.91 15.21 -11.58
N GLY A 74 9.58 14.58 -12.70
CA GLY A 74 8.71 15.11 -13.75
C GLY A 74 9.39 16.18 -14.62
N ASP A 75 10.70 16.07 -14.84
CA ASP A 75 11.47 17.02 -15.65
C ASP A 75 11.81 16.53 -17.07
N ASP A 76 11.25 15.38 -17.47
CA ASP A 76 11.48 14.67 -18.73
C ASP A 76 12.93 14.16 -18.91
N VAL A 77 13.72 14.12 -17.84
CA VAL A 77 15.00 13.41 -17.74
C VAL A 77 14.75 12.07 -17.04
N PHE A 78 15.42 11.01 -17.46
CA PHE A 78 15.16 9.63 -16.98
C PHE A 78 16.41 8.94 -16.40
N ASP A 79 17.51 9.67 -16.29
CA ASP A 79 18.79 9.25 -15.72
C ASP A 79 19.23 10.13 -14.54
N GLY A 80 18.27 10.83 -13.94
CA GLY A 80 18.40 11.58 -12.70
C GLY A 80 18.75 10.70 -11.51
N VAL A 81 19.16 11.34 -10.42
CA VAL A 81 19.61 10.62 -9.21
C VAL A 81 18.48 9.95 -8.45
N ASP A 82 17.27 10.52 -8.56
CA ASP A 82 16.06 10.03 -7.90
C ASP A 82 15.17 9.22 -8.86
N ASP A 83 15.56 9.13 -10.14
CA ASP A 83 14.86 8.33 -11.15
C ASP A 83 15.03 6.83 -10.94
N ILE A 84 14.04 6.07 -11.42
CA ILE A 84 14.03 4.62 -11.30
C ILE A 84 14.27 3.99 -12.67
N ALA A 85 15.28 3.14 -12.75
CA ALA A 85 15.49 2.23 -13.87
C ALA A 85 15.25 0.80 -13.41
N THR A 86 14.33 0.08 -14.05
CA THR A 86 14.22 -1.37 -13.83
C THR A 86 15.47 -2.09 -14.36
N PRO A 87 15.73 -3.32 -13.90
CA PRO A 87 16.62 -4.21 -14.64
C PRO A 87 16.15 -4.39 -16.09
N TRP A 88 17.06 -4.83 -16.97
CA TRP A 88 16.68 -5.35 -18.27
C TRP A 88 15.95 -6.68 -18.08
N LEU A 89 14.69 -6.73 -18.52
CA LEU A 89 13.83 -7.88 -18.42
C LEU A 89 13.96 -8.72 -19.69
N SER A 90 14.34 -9.98 -19.54
CA SER A 90 14.37 -10.99 -20.59
C SER A 90 13.02 -11.71 -20.65
N SER A 91 12.66 -12.33 -21.78
CA SER A 91 11.40 -13.07 -21.89
C SER A 91 11.42 -14.43 -21.18
N ALA A 92 12.60 -14.96 -20.94
CA ALA A 92 12.84 -16.14 -20.11
C ALA A 92 14.25 -16.11 -19.54
N CYS A 93 14.45 -16.79 -18.42
CA CYS A 93 15.77 -17.04 -17.84
C CYS A 93 16.13 -18.51 -17.99
N GLU A 94 17.37 -18.78 -18.38
CA GLU A 94 17.89 -20.14 -18.43
C GLU A 94 17.92 -20.73 -17.01
N LEU A 95 17.46 -21.98 -16.88
CA LEU A 95 17.49 -22.72 -15.63
C LEU A 95 18.47 -23.88 -15.72
N ASN A 96 19.23 -24.10 -14.65
CA ASN A 96 20.12 -25.24 -14.52
C ASN A 96 19.34 -26.54 -14.19
N GLU A 97 20.06 -27.65 -14.05
CA GLU A 97 19.49 -28.97 -13.71
C GLU A 97 18.72 -28.98 -12.37
N THR A 98 19.00 -28.04 -11.46
CA THR A 98 18.32 -27.89 -10.15
C THR A 98 17.15 -26.90 -10.18
N ARG A 99 16.75 -26.41 -11.36
CA ARG A 99 15.71 -25.38 -11.58
C ARG A 99 16.03 -24.01 -10.98
N GLN A 100 17.30 -23.70 -10.80
CA GLN A 100 17.77 -22.37 -10.39
C GLN A 100 18.18 -21.59 -11.64
N LYS A 101 18.03 -20.26 -11.62
CA LYS A 101 18.50 -19.40 -12.70
C LYS A 101 20.02 -19.61 -12.89
N VAL A 102 20.46 -19.82 -14.13
CA VAL A 102 21.89 -19.86 -14.47
C VAL A 102 22.52 -18.49 -14.24
N ASP A 103 21.82 -17.45 -14.69
CA ASP A 103 22.14 -16.06 -14.41
C ASP A 103 21.21 -15.52 -13.31
N PRO A 104 21.73 -15.21 -12.11
CA PRO A 104 20.92 -14.67 -11.02
C PRO A 104 20.40 -13.25 -11.28
N SER A 105 21.01 -12.51 -12.22
CA SER A 105 20.60 -11.16 -12.59
C SER A 105 19.52 -11.13 -13.67
N CYS A 106 19.27 -12.26 -14.33
CA CYS A 106 18.20 -12.37 -15.30
C CYS A 106 16.85 -12.25 -14.59
N GLU A 107 16.06 -11.26 -14.98
CA GLU A 107 14.68 -11.09 -14.52
C GLU A 107 13.72 -11.11 -15.70
N VAL A 108 12.52 -11.65 -15.47
CA VAL A 108 11.43 -11.69 -16.47
C VAL A 108 10.34 -10.67 -16.15
N THR A 109 10.25 -10.31 -14.87
CA THR A 109 9.20 -9.47 -14.31
C THR A 109 9.79 -8.47 -13.33
N TYR A 110 9.15 -7.32 -13.18
CA TYR A 110 9.50 -6.34 -12.16
C TYR A 110 8.24 -5.75 -11.52
N LEU A 111 8.25 -5.62 -10.20
CA LEU A 111 7.16 -5.03 -9.43
C LEU A 111 7.61 -3.66 -8.91
N LEU A 112 6.97 -2.59 -9.39
CA LEU A 112 7.21 -1.22 -8.94
C LEU A 112 6.08 -0.79 -8.01
N LEU A 113 6.38 -0.57 -6.73
CA LEU A 113 5.43 -0.09 -5.75
C LEU A 113 5.20 1.42 -5.90
N LEU A 114 3.93 1.84 -6.02
CA LEU A 114 3.52 3.24 -6.16
C LEU A 114 3.31 3.84 -4.77
N ASP A 115 4.40 4.19 -4.12
CA ASP A 115 4.37 4.79 -2.80
C ASP A 115 5.61 5.68 -2.53
N PRO A 116 5.57 6.52 -1.47
CA PRO A 116 6.65 7.43 -1.13
C PRO A 116 8.01 6.75 -0.86
N SER A 117 8.04 5.46 -0.53
CA SER A 117 9.29 4.70 -0.32
C SER A 117 10.14 4.59 -1.59
N ASN A 118 9.51 4.69 -2.76
CA ASN A 118 10.17 4.79 -4.07
C ASN A 118 10.24 6.23 -4.59
N GLY A 119 10.02 7.24 -3.74
CA GLY A 119 9.99 8.65 -4.17
C GLY A 119 8.74 9.05 -4.96
N LEU A 120 7.79 8.12 -5.18
CA LEU A 120 6.61 8.35 -5.99
C LEU A 120 5.47 8.95 -5.15
N LEU A 121 4.95 10.09 -5.61
CA LEU A 121 3.77 10.74 -5.03
C LEU A 121 2.61 10.74 -6.03
N PRO A 122 1.35 10.69 -5.54
CA PRO A 122 0.15 10.71 -6.38
C PRO A 122 0.20 11.79 -7.46
N SER A 123 0.31 11.37 -8.72
CA SER A 123 0.53 12.26 -9.86
C SER A 123 0.38 11.50 -11.19
N ASN A 124 0.64 12.20 -12.29
CA ASN A 124 0.87 11.61 -13.60
C ASN A 124 2.38 11.43 -13.76
N ILE A 125 2.85 10.19 -13.67
CA ILE A 125 4.27 9.86 -13.79
C ILE A 125 4.61 9.63 -15.26
N SER A 126 5.66 10.30 -15.75
CA SER A 126 6.23 10.06 -17.07
C SER A 126 7.12 8.81 -17.02
N MET A 127 6.94 7.90 -17.97
CA MET A 127 7.70 6.65 -18.05
C MET A 127 8.20 6.43 -19.47
N MET A 128 9.38 5.82 -19.59
CA MET A 128 9.97 5.44 -20.87
C MET A 128 10.13 3.92 -20.94
N HIS A 129 9.53 3.30 -21.95
CA HIS A 129 9.79 1.91 -22.30
C HIS A 129 10.95 1.85 -23.29
N GLN A 130 12.02 1.17 -22.90
CA GLN A 130 13.15 0.84 -23.78
C GLN A 130 13.09 -0.62 -24.22
N ILE A 131 13.32 -0.87 -25.50
CA ILE A 131 13.44 -2.20 -26.09
C ILE A 131 14.85 -2.29 -26.68
N ASP A 132 15.69 -3.14 -26.13
CA ASP A 132 16.97 -3.49 -26.76
C ASP A 132 16.82 -4.79 -27.57
N PHE A 133 17.11 -4.70 -28.86
CA PHE A 133 17.10 -5.86 -29.75
C PHE A 133 18.29 -5.76 -30.72
N ASN A 134 19.19 -6.75 -30.65
CA ASN A 134 20.40 -6.83 -31.48
C ASN A 134 21.26 -5.55 -31.43
N GLY A 135 21.36 -4.92 -30.26
CA GLY A 135 22.16 -3.70 -30.04
C GLY A 135 21.54 -2.43 -30.61
N THR A 136 20.28 -2.47 -31.03
CA THR A 136 19.48 -1.28 -31.34
C THR A 136 18.46 -1.09 -30.23
N THR A 137 18.47 0.10 -29.61
CA THR A 137 17.51 0.46 -28.57
C THR A 137 16.40 1.33 -29.17
N GLU A 138 15.16 0.90 -29.04
CA GLU A 138 13.96 1.70 -29.31
C GLU A 138 13.37 2.24 -28.01
N GLU A 139 12.82 3.45 -28.05
CA GLU A 139 12.26 4.13 -26.88
C GLU A 139 10.82 4.59 -27.14
N ARG A 140 9.94 4.40 -26.15
CA ARG A 140 8.51 4.73 -26.24
C ARG A 140 8.03 5.30 -24.91
N SER A 141 7.63 6.57 -24.91
CA SER A 141 7.08 7.23 -23.73
C SER A 141 5.64 6.81 -23.46
N PHE A 142 5.26 6.69 -22.19
CA PHE A 142 3.88 6.50 -21.73
C PHE A 142 3.69 7.13 -20.35
N VAL A 143 2.44 7.28 -19.91
CA VAL A 143 2.10 7.93 -18.64
C VAL A 143 1.30 6.99 -17.76
N VAL A 144 1.64 6.95 -16.47
CA VAL A 144 0.87 6.25 -15.44
C VAL A 144 0.34 7.27 -14.44
N SER A 145 -0.97 7.28 -14.24
CA SER A 145 -1.62 8.11 -13.23
C SER A 145 -2.03 7.28 -12.02
N PHE A 146 -1.74 7.77 -10.82
CA PHE A 146 -2.27 7.20 -9.58
C PHE A 146 -2.65 8.31 -8.58
N SER A 147 -3.66 8.06 -7.75
CA SER A 147 -4.18 9.03 -6.80
C SER A 147 -3.86 8.66 -5.35
N GLU A 148 -4.14 9.57 -4.41
CA GLU A 148 -4.04 9.25 -2.99
C GLU A 148 -5.05 8.15 -2.61
N ASP A 149 -4.66 7.27 -1.70
CA ASP A 149 -5.56 6.29 -1.11
C ASP A 149 -6.41 6.96 -0.02
N SER A 150 -7.51 7.59 -0.42
CA SER A 150 -8.40 8.33 0.47
C SER A 150 -9.53 7.45 1.03
N HIS A 151 -9.63 7.38 2.36
CA HIS A 151 -10.74 6.73 3.06
C HIS A 151 -11.63 7.78 3.70
N SER A 152 -12.87 7.94 3.21
CA SER A 152 -13.87 8.76 3.92
C SER A 152 -14.49 7.92 5.04
N SER A 153 -14.27 8.32 6.29
CA SER A 153 -15.17 7.89 7.35
C SER A 153 -16.43 8.74 7.24
N ASP A 154 -17.55 8.14 6.83
CA ASP A 154 -18.89 8.79 6.95
C ASP A 154 -19.31 9.03 8.41
N GLN A 155 -18.40 8.80 9.37
CA GLN A 155 -18.60 9.19 10.75
C GLN A 155 -18.44 10.70 10.86
N VAL A 156 -19.59 11.39 10.89
CA VAL A 156 -19.72 12.54 11.79
C VAL A 156 -19.46 12.00 13.20
N LEU A 157 -18.19 11.97 13.59
CA LEU A 157 -17.85 11.95 15.01
C LEU A 157 -18.64 13.11 15.62
N PRO A 158 -19.38 12.92 16.72
CA PRO A 158 -19.95 14.05 17.43
C PRO A 158 -18.76 14.88 17.95
N ILE A 159 -18.29 15.81 17.12
CA ILE A 159 -17.45 16.91 17.54
C ILE A 159 -18.39 17.75 18.40
N GLY A 160 -18.34 17.51 19.71
CA GLY A 160 -18.84 18.48 20.67
C GLY A 160 -18.24 19.83 20.27
N ALA A 161 -19.11 20.82 20.09
CA ALA A 161 -18.74 22.14 19.58
C ALA A 161 -17.41 22.61 20.17
N VAL A 162 -16.46 22.93 19.29
CA VAL A 162 -15.24 23.65 19.65
C VAL A 162 -15.65 25.06 20.06
N GLU A 163 -15.95 25.25 21.34
CA GLU A 163 -15.62 26.50 22.00
C GLU A 163 -14.16 26.43 22.42
N GLU A 164 -13.36 27.39 21.96
CA GLU A 164 -12.00 27.58 22.44
C GLU A 164 -12.04 27.85 23.95
N VAL A 165 -11.69 26.86 24.77
CA VAL A 165 -11.53 27.06 26.21
C VAL A 165 -10.06 27.03 26.57
N GLN A 166 -9.60 28.23 26.91
CA GLN A 166 -8.32 28.55 27.54
C GLN A 166 -7.99 27.57 28.66
N SER A 167 -6.77 27.03 28.62
CA SER A 167 -6.29 25.99 29.54
C SER A 167 -6.36 26.42 31.01
N GLN A 168 -7.22 25.78 31.80
CA GLN A 168 -7.14 25.74 33.26
C GLN A 168 -6.76 24.32 33.73
N PRO A 169 -6.04 24.19 34.85
CA PRO A 169 -5.42 22.94 35.25
C PRO A 169 -6.49 21.90 35.57
N THR A 170 -6.49 20.81 34.81
CA THR A 170 -7.45 19.71 34.97
C THR A 170 -7.22 19.02 36.31
N ASP A 171 -8.21 19.06 37.18
CA ASP A 171 -8.23 18.25 38.40
C ASP A 171 -8.35 16.77 38.01
N GLN A 172 -7.26 16.02 38.17
CA GLN A 172 -7.14 14.60 37.80
C GLN A 172 -7.72 13.65 38.85
N THR A 173 -8.36 14.17 39.90
CA THR A 173 -8.97 13.37 40.97
C THR A 173 -9.96 12.31 40.46
N PRO A 174 -10.92 12.57 39.56
CA PRO A 174 -11.89 11.55 39.14
C PRO A 174 -11.25 10.44 38.31
N LEU A 175 -10.26 10.77 37.47
CA LEU A 175 -9.55 9.78 36.64
C LEU A 175 -8.71 8.82 37.48
N ARG A 176 -8.05 9.36 38.51
CA ARG A 176 -7.27 8.56 39.47
C ARG A 176 -8.18 7.65 40.29
N PHE A 177 -9.35 8.13 40.72
CA PHE A 177 -10.34 7.28 41.40
C PHE A 177 -10.86 6.16 40.50
N ALA A 178 -11.13 6.43 39.21
CA ALA A 178 -11.60 5.42 38.28
C ALA A 178 -10.56 4.31 38.05
N LEU A 179 -9.28 4.68 37.92
CA LEU A 179 -8.19 3.72 37.72
C LEU A 179 -7.95 2.85 38.96
N VAL A 180 -7.98 3.45 40.16
CA VAL A 180 -7.83 2.70 41.42
C VAL A 180 -9.03 1.77 41.65
N ALA A 181 -10.25 2.19 41.34
CA ALA A 181 -11.43 1.35 41.45
C ALA A 181 -11.40 0.16 40.48
N SER A 182 -10.88 0.36 39.26
CA SER A 182 -10.70 -0.71 38.27
C SER A 182 -9.70 -1.77 38.74
N ILE A 183 -8.58 -1.34 39.33
CA ILE A 183 -7.57 -2.27 39.86
C ILE A 183 -8.12 -3.04 41.06
N ALA A 184 -8.82 -2.37 41.98
CA ALA A 184 -9.45 -3.02 43.13
C ALA A 184 -10.50 -4.07 42.71
N GLY A 185 -11.27 -3.81 41.66
CA GLY A 185 -12.24 -4.77 41.11
C GLY A 185 -11.58 -6.05 40.60
N ILE A 186 -10.42 -5.95 39.96
CA ILE A 186 -9.65 -7.11 39.47
C ILE A 186 -9.14 -7.95 40.64
N PHE A 187 -8.64 -7.32 41.72
CA PHE A 187 -8.17 -8.04 42.91
C PHE A 187 -9.28 -8.76 43.70
N VAL A 188 -10.52 -8.28 43.61
CA VAL A 188 -11.68 -8.94 44.24
C VAL A 188 -12.20 -10.11 43.39
N LEU A 189 -12.15 -9.99 42.06
CA LEU A 189 -12.65 -11.01 41.14
C LEU A 189 -11.66 -12.15 40.88
N LEU A 190 -10.35 -11.88 40.90
CA LEU A 190 -9.32 -12.90 40.71
C LEU A 190 -9.42 -14.11 41.66
N PRO A 191 -9.55 -13.93 42.99
CA PRO A 191 -9.65 -15.06 43.90
C PRO A 191 -10.96 -15.85 43.75
N MET A 192 -12.05 -15.23 43.28
CA MET A 192 -13.30 -15.94 42.97
C MET A 192 -13.19 -16.82 41.72
N LEU A 193 -12.37 -16.42 40.75
CA LEU A 193 -12.10 -17.22 39.54
C LEU A 193 -11.06 -18.33 39.77
N LEU A 194 -10.14 -18.13 40.73
CA LEU A 194 -9.09 -19.10 41.08
C LEU A 194 -9.54 -20.13 42.15
N SER A 195 -10.64 -19.88 42.85
CA SER A 195 -11.19 -20.80 43.87
C SER A 195 -12.16 -21.84 43.30
N SER A 196 -12.46 -21.82 41.99
CA SER A 196 -13.08 -22.97 41.32
C SER A 196 -11.99 -24.01 41.03
N LYS A 197 -11.68 -24.84 42.03
CA LYS A 197 -10.90 -26.08 41.84
C LYS A 197 -11.85 -27.18 41.29
N PRO A 198 -11.36 -28.11 40.43
CA PRO A 198 -12.13 -28.82 39.42
C PRO A 198 -13.12 -29.85 39.96
#